data_AF-A0A3D4LID0-F1
#
_entry.id   AF-A0A3D4LID0-F1
#
_cell.length_a   1.000
_cell.length_b   1.000
_cell.length_c   1.000
_cell.angle_alpha   90.00
_cell.angle_beta   90.00
_cell.angle_gamma   90.00
#
_symmetry.space_group_name_H-M   'P 1'
#
loop_
_entity.id
_entity.type
_entity.pdbx_description
1 polymer ?
#
loop_
_entity_poly.entity_id
_entity_poly.type
_entity_poly.pdbx_seq_one_letter_code
_entity_poly.pdbx_strand_id
1 'polypeptide(L)' 'EKTAVYQAFEMVKMEAKRYGVNVVGSEVIGTVPMKSLLDAAEYYLQIEVFNVDQILEKRLLDVQ' A
#
# COMPACT_ATOMS: atom_id res chain seq x y z
N GLU A 1 -0.95 5.28 -11.50
CA GLU A 1 -2.38 5.53 -11.18
C GLU A 1 -2.57 6.98 -10.79
N LYS A 2 -3.80 7.49 -10.79
CA LYS A 2 -4.07 8.88 -10.37
C LYS A 2 -4.06 9.04 -8.83
N THR A 3 -4.36 7.98 -8.09
CA THR A 3 -4.41 7.99 -6.62
C THR A 3 -3.90 6.65 -6.11
N ALA A 4 -2.90 6.66 -5.23
CA ALA A 4 -2.37 5.44 -4.62
C ALA A 4 -3.31 4.93 -3.51
N VAL A 5 -3.30 3.62 -3.26
CA VAL A 5 -4.17 2.98 -2.26
C VAL A 5 -3.93 3.54 -0.85
N TYR A 6 -2.66 3.75 -0.46
CA TYR A 6 -2.35 4.31 0.85
C TYR A 6 -2.87 5.76 1.00
N GLN A 7 -2.85 6.56 -0.07
CA GLN A 7 -3.36 7.93 -0.05
C GLN A 7 -4.87 7.93 0.15
N ALA A 8 -5.60 7.08 -0.56
CA ALA A 8 -7.03 6.94 -0.38
C ALA A 8 -7.37 6.50 1.06
N PHE A 9 -6.63 5.54 1.61
CA PHE A 9 -6.86 5.07 2.98
C PHE A 9 -6.55 6.13 4.05
N GLU A 10 -5.44 6.86 3.91
CA GLU A 10 -5.10 7.96 4.83
C GLU A 10 -6.12 9.11 4.76
N MET A 11 -6.64 9.43 3.57
CA MET A 11 -7.72 10.41 3.43
C MET A 11 -8.99 9.98 4.18
N VAL A 12 -9.38 8.71 4.09
CA VAL A 12 -10.51 8.16 4.85
C VAL A 12 -10.26 8.24 6.36
N LYS A 13 -9.05 7.89 6.83
CA LYS A 13 -8.68 8.00 8.25
C LYS A 13 -8.71 9.44 8.75
N MET A 14 -8.18 10.38 7.96
CA MET A 14 -8.19 11.80 8.27
C MET A 14 -9.63 12.32 8.41
N GLU A 15 -10.52 11.93 7.51
CA GLU A 15 -11.92 12.34 7.55
C GLU A 15 -12.67 11.69 8.72
N ALA A 16 -12.55 10.39 8.93
CA ALA A 16 -13.18 9.69 10.05
C ALA A 16 -12.79 10.27 11.41
N LYS A 17 -11.51 10.66 11.56
CA LYS A 17 -10.99 11.32 12.77
C LYS A 17 -11.72 12.62 13.09
N ARG A 18 -12.16 13.39 12.09
CA ARG A 18 -12.93 14.64 12.29
C ARG A 18 -14.28 14.39 12.96
N TYR A 19 -14.83 13.20 12.77
CA TYR A 19 -16.11 12.77 13.35
C TYR A 19 -15.95 11.88 14.59
N GLY A 20 -14.72 11.73 15.11
CA GLY A 20 -14.46 10.87 16.26
C GLY A 20 -14.65 9.38 15.99
N VAL A 21 -14.62 8.96 14.72
CA VAL A 21 -14.79 7.56 14.31
C VAL A 21 -13.42 6.94 14.06
N ASN A 22 -13.18 5.77 14.65
CA ASN A 22 -11.95 5.01 14.44
C ASN A 22 -12.09 4.07 13.24
N VAL A 23 -11.10 4.10 12.35
CA VAL A 23 -10.95 3.12 11.26
C VAL A 23 -10.14 1.94 11.80
N VAL A 24 -10.75 0.77 11.93
CA VAL A 24 -10.14 -0.42 12.56
C VAL A 24 -9.41 -1.34 11.58
N GLY A 25 -9.60 -1.14 10.28
CA GLY A 25 -8.97 -1.96 9.24
C GLY A 25 -9.51 -1.65 7.85
N SER A 26 -8.99 -2.37 6.87
CA SER A 26 -9.46 -2.38 5.48
C SER A 26 -9.37 -3.80 4.93
N GLU A 27 -10.08 -4.04 3.84
CA GLU A 27 -10.10 -5.34 3.17
C GLU A 27 -9.80 -5.15 1.68
N VAL A 28 -9.01 -6.06 1.12
CA VAL A 28 -8.82 -6.17 -0.33
C VAL A 28 -9.83 -7.17 -0.87
N ILE A 29 -10.66 -6.74 -1.81
CA ILE A 29 -11.61 -7.61 -2.50
C ILE A 29 -10.98 -8.13 -3.79
N GLY A 30 -10.75 -9.44 -3.88
CA GLY A 30 -10.15 -10.09 -5.05
C GLY A 30 -8.63 -9.91 -5.11
N THR A 31 -8.10 -9.57 -6.30
CA THR A 31 -6.66 -9.38 -6.52
C THR A 31 -6.33 -7.90 -6.71
N VAL A 32 -5.14 -7.49 -6.25
CA VAL A 32 -4.61 -6.14 -6.44
C VAL A 32 -3.25 -6.19 -7.12
N PRO A 33 -2.84 -5.14 -7.85
CA PRO A 33 -1.48 -5.04 -8.36
C PRO A 33 -0.47 -5.07 -7.21
N MET A 34 0.60 -5.86 -7.35
CA MET A 34 1.69 -5.89 -6.37
C MET A 34 2.23 -4.48 -6.08
N LYS A 35 2.37 -3.66 -7.12
CA LYS A 35 2.84 -2.27 -6.99
C LYS A 35 2.02 -1.46 -5.99
N SER A 36 0.70 -1.59 -5.96
CA SER A 36 -0.16 -0.82 -5.06
C SER A 36 0.09 -1.14 -3.58
N LEU A 37 0.45 -2.40 -3.28
CA LEU A 37 0.85 -2.82 -1.93
C LEU A 37 2.24 -2.32 -1.57
N LEU A 38 3.16 -2.33 -2.55
CA LEU A 38 4.52 -1.82 -2.36
C LEU A 38 4.55 -0.32 -2.14
N ASP A 39 3.79 0.45 -2.93
CA ASP A 39 3.67 1.90 -2.75
C ASP A 39 3.14 2.23 -1.33
N ALA A 40 2.22 1.40 -0.81
CA ALA A 40 1.75 1.53 0.57
C ALA A 40 2.83 1.17 1.60
N ALA A 41 3.54 0.05 1.39
CA ALA A 41 4.63 -0.37 2.27
C ALA A 41 5.74 0.68 2.33
N GLU A 42 6.16 1.22 1.19
CA GLU A 42 7.18 2.27 1.09
C GLU A 42 6.76 3.52 1.86
N TYR A 43 5.50 3.96 1.70
CA TYR A 43 4.96 5.10 2.45
C TYR A 43 4.94 4.89 3.96
N TYR A 44 4.40 3.76 4.44
CA TYR A 44 4.23 3.51 5.88
C TYR A 44 5.54 3.14 6.58
N LEU A 45 6.43 2.43 5.89
CA LEU A 45 7.72 2.01 6.43
C LEU A 45 8.83 3.04 6.22
N GLN A 46 8.57 4.08 5.42
CA GLN A 46 9.53 5.15 5.11
C GLN A 46 10.83 4.59 4.51
N ILE A 47 10.71 3.59 3.62
CA ILE A 47 11.87 2.95 3.03
C ILE A 47 12.51 3.92 2.04
N GLU A 48 13.75 4.29 2.30
CA GLU A 48 14.50 5.15 1.39
C GLU A 48 15.16 4.34 0.26
N VAL A 49 15.15 4.90 -0.96
CA VAL A 49 15.82 4.32 -2.14
C VAL A 49 15.38 2.88 -2.41
N PHE A 50 14.08 2.62 -2.33
CA PHE A 50 13.51 1.30 -2.58
C PHE A 50 13.45 0.99 -4.09
N ASN A 51 13.87 -0.22 -4.46
CA ASN A 51 13.67 -0.77 -5.79
C ASN A 51 12.90 -2.10 -5.69
N VAL A 52 11.89 -2.26 -6.53
CA VAL A 52 11.10 -3.49 -6.69
C VAL A 52 11.95 -4.75 -6.93
N ASP A 53 13.15 -4.61 -7.50
CA ASP A 53 14.12 -5.71 -7.71
C ASP A 53 14.71 -6.25 -6.41
N GLN A 54 14.51 -5.56 -5.28
CA GLN A 54 14.92 -6.04 -3.95
C GLN A 54 13.89 -7.01 -3.34
N ILE A 55 12.72 -7.19 -3.97
CA ILE A 55 11.69 -8.14 -3.52
C ILE A 55 12.10 -9.55 -3.92
N LEU A 56 12.21 -10.43 -2.92
CA LEU A 56 12.64 -11.81 -3.12
C LEU A 56 11.69 -12.55 -4.07
N GLU A 57 10.39 -12.43 -3.86
CA GLU A 57 9.33 -13.09 -4.64
C GLU A 57 9.40 -12.68 -6.12
N LYS A 58 9.69 -11.42 -6.42
CA LYS A 58 9.86 -10.96 -7.80
C LYS A 58 11.00 -11.73 -8.49
N ARG A 59 12.15 -11.85 -7.82
CA ARG A 59 13.30 -12.59 -8.37
C ARG A 59 13.01 -14.07 -8.56
N LEU A 60 12.21 -14.67 -7.67
CA LEU A 60 11.85 -16.09 -7.79
C LEU A 60 10.90 -16.34 -8.97
N LEU A 61 9.99 -15.41 -9.25
CA LEU A 61 9.07 -15.49 -10.39
C LEU A 61 9.78 -15.29 -11.73
N ASP A 62 10.79 -14.42 -11.78
CA ASP A 62 11.57 -14.15 -13.00
C ASP A 62 12.49 -15.32 -13.42
N VAL A 63 12.74 -16.28 -12.53
CA VAL A 63 13.62 -17.45 -12.76
C VAL A 63 12.84 -18.67 -13.30
N GLN A 64 11.51 -18.58 -13.42
CA GLN A 64 10.66 -19.61 -14.02
C GLN A 64 10.37 -19.31 -15.49
#